data_AF-M4ZFK7-F1
#
_entry.id   AF-M4ZFK7-F1
#
_cell.length_a   1.000
_cell.length_b   1.000
_cell.length_c   1.000
_cell.angle_alpha   90.00
_cell.angle_beta   90.00
_cell.angle_gamma   90.00
#
_symmetry.space_group_name_H-M   'P 1'
#
loop_
_entity.id
_entity.type
_entity.pdbx_description
1 polymer ?
#
loop_
_entity_poly.entity_id
_entity_poly.type
_entity_poly.pdbx_seq_one_letter_code
_entity_poly.pdbx_strand_id
1 'polypeptide(L)'
;MPSKLDLIRALLLSDWDPIGVSGCEGAENEYDRYALQVFNMLEDGAGAESIASYLTGVVTDRMSLAGRPEADHRIAARVLMIYQS
;
A
#
# COMPACT_ATOMS: atom_id res chain seq x y z
N MET A 1 15.56 -14.31 -0.52
CA MET A 1 14.08 -14.24 -0.61
C MET A 1 13.69 -12.81 -0.28
N PRO A 2 12.74 -12.19 -0.99
CA PRO A 2 12.27 -10.85 -0.66
C PRO A 2 11.65 -10.85 0.74
N SER A 3 11.81 -9.75 1.49
CA SER A 3 11.14 -9.59 2.79
C SER A 3 9.64 -9.36 2.60
N LYS A 4 8.84 -9.51 3.66
CA LYS A 4 7.41 -9.14 3.65
C LYS A 4 7.23 -7.67 3.27
N LEU A 5 8.12 -6.79 3.74
CA LEU A 5 8.14 -5.37 3.37
C LEU A 5 8.40 -5.17 1.87
N ASP A 6 9.34 -5.92 1.27
CA ASP A 6 9.61 -5.85 -0.17
C ASP A 6 8.39 -6.27 -1.00
N LEU A 7 7.68 -7.32 -0.55
CA LEU A 7 6.47 -7.80 -1.22
C LEU A 7 5.32 -6.79 -1.11
N ILE A 8 5.14 -6.17 0.06
CA ILE A 8 4.14 -5.11 0.26
C ILE A 8 4.47 -3.90 -0.63
N ARG A 9 5.74 -3.48 -0.68
CA ARG A 9 6.17 -2.40 -1.55
C ARG A 9 5.88 -2.69 -3.02
N ALA A 10 6.22 -3.89 -3.50
CA ALA A 10 5.95 -4.30 -4.87
C ALA A 10 4.45 -4.32 -5.19
N LEU A 11 3.62 -4.77 -4.25
CA LEU A 11 2.16 -4.74 -4.37
C LEU A 11 1.63 -3.29 -4.49
N LEU A 12 2.13 -2.38 -3.64
CA LEU A 12 1.70 -0.97 -3.68
C LEU A 12 2.13 -0.29 -4.99
N LEU A 13 3.36 -0.54 -5.45
CA LEU A 13 3.86 0.01 -6.70
C LEU A 13 3.14 -0.56 -7.92
N SER A 14 2.72 -1.82 -7.93
CA SER A 14 2.13 -2.45 -9.14
C SER A 14 0.61 -2.38 -9.22
N ASP A 15 -0.09 -2.58 -8.10
CA ASP A 15 -1.54 -2.79 -8.11
C ASP A 15 -2.34 -1.68 -7.44
N TRP A 16 -1.73 -0.96 -6.50
CA TRP A 16 -2.40 0.18 -5.86
C TRP A 16 -2.21 1.46 -6.66
N ASP A 17 -0.95 1.75 -7.04
CA ASP A 17 -0.47 2.84 -7.89
C ASP A 17 -1.50 3.90 -8.34
N PRO A 18 -1.97 4.77 -7.42
CA PRO A 18 -3.07 5.67 -7.74
C PRO A 18 -2.70 6.75 -8.76
N ILE A 19 -1.40 7.04 -8.88
CA ILE A 19 -0.81 8.08 -9.73
C ILE A 19 -0.23 7.54 -11.04
N GLY A 20 -0.12 6.21 -11.19
CA GLY A 20 0.26 5.56 -12.44
C GLY A 20 1.75 5.62 -12.77
N VAL A 21 2.63 5.53 -11.76
CA VAL A 21 4.10 5.65 -11.92
C VAL A 21 4.84 4.31 -11.97
N SER A 22 4.14 3.18 -11.84
CA SER A 22 4.70 1.81 -11.83
C SER A 22 5.63 1.44 -13.00
N GLY A 23 5.54 2.14 -14.13
CA GLY A 23 6.41 1.95 -15.30
C GLY A 23 7.46 3.04 -15.51
N CYS A 24 7.53 4.03 -14.62
CA CYS A 24 8.46 5.15 -14.73
C CYS A 24 9.84 4.79 -14.15
N GLU A 25 10.91 5.18 -14.83
CA GLU A 25 12.27 5.05 -14.29
C GLU A 25 12.39 5.78 -12.95
N GLY A 26 12.87 5.09 -11.92
CA GLY A 26 13.09 5.66 -10.59
C GLY A 26 11.87 5.71 -9.67
N ALA A 27 10.70 5.20 -10.08
CA ALA A 27 9.50 5.14 -9.22
C ALA A 27 9.61 4.17 -8.02
N GLU A 28 10.71 3.42 -7.96
CA GLU A 28 10.90 2.28 -7.06
C GLU A 28 10.93 2.67 -5.58
N ASN A 29 11.30 3.93 -5.29
CA ASN A 29 11.36 4.48 -3.94
C ASN A 29 10.15 5.34 -3.55
N GLU A 30 9.25 5.64 -4.50
CA GLU A 30 8.08 6.51 -4.28
C GLU A 30 7.13 5.89 -3.25
N TYR A 31 7.01 4.56 -3.25
CA TYR A 31 6.12 3.82 -2.36
C TYR A 31 6.78 3.29 -1.08
N ASP A 32 8.09 3.47 -0.91
CA ASP A 32 8.84 2.96 0.26
C ASP A 32 8.21 3.42 1.58
N ARG A 33 7.86 4.71 1.69
CA ARG A 33 7.30 5.27 2.91
C ARG A 33 5.91 4.74 3.23
N TYR A 34 5.09 4.51 2.20
CA TYR A 34 3.74 3.96 2.38
C TYR A 34 3.82 2.48 2.74
N ALA A 35 4.70 1.73 2.08
CA ALA A 35 4.94 0.32 2.40
C ALA A 35 5.44 0.13 3.83
N LEU A 36 6.38 0.96 4.27
CA LEU A 36 6.89 0.92 5.64
C LEU A 36 5.79 1.25 6.67
N GLN A 37 4.97 2.28 6.42
CA GLN A 37 3.87 2.62 7.31
C GLN A 37 2.84 1.49 7.41
N VAL A 38 2.46 0.90 6.27
CA VAL A 38 1.54 -0.24 6.23
C VAL A 38 2.13 -1.44 6.98
N PHE A 39 3.42 -1.71 6.82
CA PHE A 39 4.11 -2.78 7.54
C PHE A 39 4.10 -2.54 9.06
N ASN A 40 4.38 -1.32 9.52
CA ASN A 40 4.30 -0.98 10.94
C ASN A 40 2.88 -1.15 11.49
N MET A 41 1.85 -0.76 10.73
CA MET A 41 0.46 -0.99 11.14
C MET A 41 0.15 -2.48 11.31
N LEU A 42 0.71 -3.34 10.46
CA LEU A 42 0.55 -4.80 10.57
C LEU A 42 1.25 -5.36 11.82
N GLU A 43 2.46 -4.87 12.13
CA GLU A 43 3.19 -5.21 13.36
C GLU A 43 2.39 -4.79 14.61
N ASP A 44 1.67 -3.66 14.54
CA ASP A 44 0.77 -3.17 15.59
C ASP A 44 -0.59 -3.92 15.63
N GLY A 45 -0.79 -4.93 14.78
CA GLY A 45 -1.99 -5.77 14.76
C GLY A 45 -3.18 -5.17 13.99
N ALA A 46 -2.95 -4.18 13.13
CA ALA A 46 -4.01 -3.57 12.32
C ALA A 46 -4.62 -4.56 11.31
N GLY A 47 -5.94 -4.50 11.15
CA GLY A 47 -6.69 -5.27 10.16
C GLY A 47 -6.84 -4.56 8.82
N ALA A 48 -7.55 -5.22 7.89
CA ALA A 48 -7.75 -4.75 6.52
C ALA A 48 -8.41 -3.37 6.47
N GLU A 49 -9.42 -3.14 7.31
CA GLU A 49 -10.17 -1.88 7.33
C GLU A 49 -9.29 -0.70 7.70
N SER A 50 -8.42 -0.86 8.71
CA SER A 50 -7.49 0.20 9.13
C SER A 50 -6.46 0.51 8.03
N ILE A 51 -5.94 -0.53 7.37
CA ILE A 51 -5.00 -0.37 6.24
C ILE A 51 -5.69 0.29 5.06
N ALA A 52 -6.92 -0.11 4.72
CA ALA A 52 -7.70 0.47 3.63
C ALA A 52 -8.01 1.94 3.87
N SER A 53 -8.38 2.30 5.10
CA SER A 53 -8.61 3.68 5.53
C SER A 53 -7.34 4.52 5.40
N TYR A 54 -6.20 3.99 5.83
CA TYR A 54 -4.90 4.64 5.64
C TYR A 54 -4.58 4.88 4.15
N LEU A 55 -4.71 3.84 3.31
CA LEU A 55 -4.46 3.95 1.87
C LEU A 55 -5.39 4.99 1.23
N THR A 56 -6.68 4.96 1.54
CA THR A 56 -7.66 5.96 1.08
C THR A 56 -7.23 7.37 1.47
N GLY A 57 -6.81 7.57 2.73
CA GLY A 57 -6.32 8.86 3.21
C GLY A 57 -5.04 9.32 2.51
N VAL A 58 -4.13 8.41 2.14
CA VAL A 58 -2.98 8.77 1.30
C VAL A 58 -3.43 9.26 -0.08
N VAL A 59 -4.38 8.58 -0.72
CA VAL A 59 -4.93 8.99 -2.02
C VAL A 59 -5.55 10.38 -1.94
N THR A 60 -6.36 10.65 -0.92
CA THR A 60 -7.07 11.93 -0.81
C THR A 60 -6.17 13.06 -0.34
N ASP A 61 -5.38 12.83 0.71
CA ASP A 61 -4.74 13.91 1.46
C ASP A 61 -3.33 14.21 0.95
N ARG A 62 -2.61 13.18 0.49
CA ARG A 62 -1.23 13.34 0.01
C ARG A 62 -1.15 13.43 -1.50
N MET A 63 -1.96 12.66 -2.22
CA MET A 63 -1.98 12.67 -3.69
C MET A 63 -3.03 13.63 -4.26
N SER A 64 -3.92 14.19 -3.43
CA SER A 64 -5.00 15.11 -3.88
C SER A 64 -5.89 14.51 -4.97
N LEU A 65 -6.11 13.20 -4.91
CA LEU A 65 -6.97 12.44 -5.82
C LEU A 65 -8.30 12.07 -5.14
N ALA A 66 -9.29 11.70 -5.93
CA ALA A 66 -10.50 11.09 -5.38
C ALA A 66 -10.15 9.71 -4.79
N GLY A 67 -10.58 9.47 -3.54
CA GLY A 67 -10.40 8.19 -2.87
C GLY A 67 -11.11 7.05 -3.62
N ARG A 68 -10.58 5.83 -3.48
CA ARG A 68 -11.14 4.63 -4.11
C ARG A 68 -11.31 3.51 -3.07
N PRO A 69 -12.20 3.69 -2.06
CA PRO A 69 -12.23 2.85 -0.87
C PRO A 69 -12.36 1.35 -1.15
N GLU A 70 -13.15 0.96 -2.16
CA GLU A 70 -13.31 -0.45 -2.54
C GLU A 70 -12.03 -1.03 -3.17
N ALA A 71 -11.26 -0.22 -3.91
CA ALA A 71 -9.97 -0.65 -4.45
C ALA A 71 -8.92 -0.72 -3.34
N ASP A 72 -8.87 0.29 -2.47
CA ASP A 72 -7.97 0.38 -1.33
C ASP A 72 -8.20 -0.80 -0.36
N HIS A 73 -9.45 -1.21 -0.15
CA HIS A 73 -9.78 -2.40 0.64
C HIS A 73 -9.30 -3.71 0.00
N ARG A 74 -9.38 -3.85 -1.34
CA ARG A 74 -8.83 -5.03 -2.03
C ARG A 74 -7.31 -5.11 -1.87
N ILE A 75 -6.62 -3.97 -1.93
CA ILE A 75 -5.17 -3.92 -1.69
C ILE A 75 -4.86 -4.28 -0.23
N ALA A 76 -5.59 -3.71 0.72
CA ALA A 76 -5.41 -4.03 2.14
C ALA A 76 -5.57 -5.52 2.47
N ALA A 77 -6.56 -6.19 1.85
CA ALA A 77 -6.74 -7.63 2.00
C ALA A 77 -5.52 -8.43 1.48
N ARG A 78 -4.93 -8.02 0.35
CA ARG A 78 -3.74 -8.66 -0.22
C ARG A 78 -2.48 -8.43 0.63
N VAL A 79 -2.34 -7.22 1.19
CA VAL A 79 -1.28 -6.90 2.16
C VAL A 79 -1.33 -7.85 3.37
N LEU A 80 -2.52 -8.07 3.94
CA LEU A 80 -2.67 -9.02 5.06
C LEU A 80 -2.27 -10.45 4.68
N MET A 81 -2.64 -10.91 3.49
CA MET A 81 -2.26 -12.25 3.01
C MET A 81 -0.73 -12.39 2.91
N ILE A 82 -0.04 -11.36 2.39
CA ILE A 82 1.43 -11.33 2.33
C ILE A 82 2.01 -11.40 3.75
N TYR A 83 1.48 -10.60 4.68
CA TYR A 83 2.00 -10.52 6.03
C TYR A 83 1.81 -11.81 6.84
N GLN A 84 0.73 -12.54 6.60
CA GLN A 84 0.42 -13.80 7.28
C GLN A 84 1.11 -15.03 6.65
N SER A 85 1.75 -14.89 5.48
CA SER A 85 2.48 -15.96 4.81
C SER A 85 3.83 -16.30 5.43
#